data_AF-M0DXT0-F1
#
_entry.id   AF-M0DXT0-F1
#
_cell.length_a   1.000
_cell.length_b   1.000
_cell.length_c   1.000
_cell.angle_alpha   90.00
_cell.angle_beta   90.00
_cell.angle_gamma   90.00
#
_symmetry.space_group_name_H-M   'P 1'
#
loop_
_entity.id
_entity.type
_entity.pdbx_description
1 polymer ?
#
loop_
_entity_poly.entity_id
_entity_poly.type
_entity_poly.pdbx_seq_one_letter_code
_entity_poly.pdbx_strand_id
1 'polypeptide(L)' 'MDVSTLGLDVADGRNLLVVAGIVTAVVTVTAEGPIGARIVAGAIVGAVAALVFVVSTVLINRYKPDHW' A
#
# COMPACT_ATOMS: atom_id res chain seq x y z
N MET A 1 -18.38 -1.51 9.17
CA MET A 1 -17.23 -1.66 10.09
C MET A 1 -16.43 -0.38 9.99
N ASP A 2 -16.34 0.37 11.09
CA ASP A 2 -15.66 1.66 11.12
C ASP A 2 -14.15 1.48 11.02
N VAL A 3 -13.55 2.17 10.04
CA VAL A 3 -12.10 2.15 9.77
C VAL A 3 -11.30 2.61 10.99
N SER A 4 -11.93 3.47 11.81
CA SER A 4 -11.41 4.01 13.07
C SER A 4 -11.17 2.94 14.15
N THR A 5 -11.86 1.80 14.12
CA THR A 5 -11.68 0.74 15.14
C THR A 5 -10.44 -0.13 14.89
N LEU A 6 -9.83 -0.04 13.70
CA LEU A 6 -8.61 -0.77 13.32
C LEU A 6 -7.32 0.03 13.57
N GLY A 7 -7.42 1.25 14.08
CA GLY A 7 -6.27 2.13 14.30
C GLY A 7 -5.66 2.70 13.01
N LEU A 8 -6.38 2.69 11.89
CA LEU A 8 -5.94 3.33 10.64
C LEU A 8 -6.38 4.78 10.62
N ASP A 9 -5.44 5.72 10.73
CA ASP A 9 -5.74 7.14 10.57
C ASP A 9 -6.04 7.42 9.08
N VAL A 10 -6.89 8.42 8.80
CA VAL A 10 -7.20 8.88 7.43
C VAL A 10 -5.91 9.31 6.70
N ALA A 11 -4.91 9.77 7.46
CA ALA A 11 -3.57 10.06 6.95
C ALA A 11 -2.84 8.83 6.39
N ASP A 12 -2.98 7.66 7.02
CA ASP A 12 -2.36 6.41 6.56
C ASP A 12 -2.98 5.92 5.26
N GLY A 13 -4.30 6.10 5.09
CA GLY A 13 -4.98 5.81 3.84
C GLY A 13 -4.46 6.63 2.66
N ARG A 14 -4.18 7.92 2.87
CA ARG A 14 -3.59 8.77 1.83
C ARG A 14 -2.15 8.36 1.51
N ASN A 15 -1.34 8.09 2.52
CA ASN A 15 0.03 7.62 2.30
C ASN A 15 0.05 6.29 1.55
N LEU A 16 -0.87 5.37 1.85
CA LEU A 16 -1.03 4.12 1.12
C LEU A 16 -1.31 4.35 -0.37
N LEU A 17 -2.23 5.25 -0.72
CA LEU A 17 -2.54 5.54 -2.12
C LEU A 17 -1.34 6.14 -2.85
N VAL A 18 -0.57 7.01 -2.18
CA VAL A 18 0.67 7.59 -2.73
C VAL A 18 1.70 6.49 -2.99
N VAL A 19 1.95 5.61 -2.02
CA VAL A 19 2.91 4.51 -2.15
C VAL A 19 2.48 3.54 -3.26
N ALA A 20 1.21 3.12 -3.28
CA ALA A 20 0.68 2.24 -4.31
C ALA A 20 0.84 2.84 -5.72
N GLY A 21 0.57 4.15 -5.86
CA GLY A 21 0.76 4.89 -7.11
C GLY A 21 2.23 4.94 -7.54
N ILE A 22 3.14 5.26 -6.63
CA ILE A 22 4.58 5.30 -6.91
C ILE A 22 5.09 3.91 -7.35
N VAL A 23 4.74 2.86 -6.60
CA VAL A 23 5.17 1.49 -6.92
C VAL A 23 4.63 1.07 -8.29
N THR A 24 3.35 1.34 -8.56
CA THR A 24 2.74 1.05 -9.87
C THR A 24 3.48 1.76 -11.00
N ALA A 25 3.78 3.05 -10.83
CA ALA A 25 4.50 3.85 -11.82
C ALA A 25 5.92 3.31 -12.06
N VAL A 26 6.67 3.03 -10.99
CA VAL A 26 8.03 2.49 -11.07
C VAL A 26 8.02 1.18 -11.85
N VAL A 27 7.16 0.22 -11.46
CA VAL A 27 7.09 -1.09 -12.13
C VAL A 27 6.65 -0.94 -13.58
N THR A 28 5.69 -0.06 -13.87
CA THR A 28 5.24 0.17 -15.25
C THR A 28 6.37 0.73 -16.12
N VAL A 29 7.22 1.61 -15.58
CA VAL A 29 8.33 2.26 -16.31
C VAL A 29 9.57 1.37 -16.41
N THR A 30 9.78 0.42 -15.48
CA THR A 30 10.97 -0.44 -15.45
C THR A 30 10.73 -1.84 -16.02
N ALA A 31 9.51 -2.37 -15.97
CA ALA A 31 9.20 -3.69 -16.50
C ALA A 31 9.46 -3.75 -18.01
N GLU A 32 9.86 -4.88 -18.56
CA GLU A 32 10.06 -5.02 -20.00
C GLU A 32 8.82 -5.66 -20.65
N GLY A 33 8.61 -5.41 -21.96
CA GLY A 33 7.53 -6.02 -22.73
C GLY A 33 6.40 -5.07 -23.14
N PRO A 34 5.25 -5.62 -23.60
CA PRO A 34 4.13 -4.83 -24.11
C PRO A 34 3.57 -3.88 -23.05
N ILE A 35 3.23 -2.65 -23.44
CA ILE A 35 2.79 -1.60 -22.50
C ILE A 35 1.59 -2.01 -21.64
N GLY A 36 0.63 -2.75 -22.23
CA GLY A 36 -0.51 -3.28 -21.49
C GLY A 36 -0.09 -4.26 -20.39
N ALA A 37 0.87 -5.14 -20.66
CA ALA A 37 1.39 -6.08 -19.66
C ALA A 37 2.16 -5.35 -18.54
N ARG A 38 2.89 -4.28 -18.87
CA ARG A 38 3.63 -3.46 -17.89
C ARG A 38 2.67 -2.75 -16.92
N ILE A 39 1.58 -2.19 -17.44
CA ILE A 39 0.54 -1.54 -16.63
C ILE A 39 -0.13 -2.55 -15.69
N VAL A 40 -0.49 -3.73 -16.21
CA VAL A 40 -1.12 -4.79 -15.39
C VAL A 40 -0.15 -5.28 -14.31
N ALA A 41 1.11 -5.51 -14.66
CA ALA A 41 2.14 -5.89 -13.70
C ALA A 41 2.32 -4.82 -12.62
N GLY A 42 2.40 -3.54 -13.01
CA GLY A 42 2.48 -2.42 -12.08
C GLY A 42 1.30 -2.36 -11.14
N ALA A 43 0.07 -2.55 -11.65
CA ALA A 43 -1.13 -2.55 -10.83
C ALA A 43 -1.14 -3.71 -9.82
N ILE A 44 -0.72 -4.92 -10.22
CA ILE A 44 -0.63 -6.07 -9.31
C ILE A 44 0.39 -5.79 -8.21
N VAL A 45 1.60 -5.36 -8.57
CA VAL A 45 2.66 -5.10 -7.59
C VAL A 45 2.28 -3.94 -6.66
N GLY A 46 1.66 -2.89 -7.19
CA GLY A 46 1.13 -1.77 -6.39
C GLY A 46 0.05 -2.23 -5.41
N ALA A 47 -0.86 -3.11 -5.82
CA ALA A 47 -1.87 -3.69 -4.94
C ALA A 47 -1.26 -4.56 -3.82
N VAL A 48 -0.24 -5.36 -4.15
CA VAL A 48 0.49 -6.16 -3.15
C VAL A 48 1.21 -5.26 -2.15
N ALA A 49 1.89 -4.21 -2.63
CA ALA A 49 2.56 -3.24 -1.76
C ALA A 49 1.57 -2.53 -0.83
N ALA A 50 0.41 -2.12 -1.35
CA ALA A 50 -0.67 -1.53 -0.56
C ALA A 50 -1.15 -2.50 0.53
N LEU A 51 -1.37 -3.77 0.19
CA LEU A 51 -1.80 -4.79 1.15
C LEU A 51 -0.77 -4.96 2.27
N VAL A 52 0.51 -5.11 1.93
CA VAL A 52 1.60 -5.24 2.91
C VAL A 52 1.68 -4.00 3.80
N PHE A 53 1.50 -2.81 3.24
CA PHE A 53 1.46 -1.56 4.00
C PHE A 53 0.31 -1.57 5.02
N VAL A 54 -0.92 -1.87 4.60
CA VAL A 54 -2.08 -1.97 5.54
C VAL A 54 -1.78 -2.96 6.65
N VAL A 55 -1.34 -4.17 6.29
CA VAL A 55 -1.06 -5.23 7.27
C VAL A 55 0.01 -4.76 8.26
N SER A 56 1.06 -4.11 7.77
CA SER A 56 2.14 -3.59 8.62
C SER A 56 1.64 -2.48 9.54
N THR A 57 0.89 -1.51 9.03
CA THR A 57 0.33 -0.40 9.83
C THR A 57 -0.63 -0.92 10.88
N VAL A 58 -1.53 -1.84 10.52
CA VAL A 58 -2.45 -2.47 11.48
C VAL A 58 -1.66 -3.27 12.53
N LEU A 59 -0.65 -4.04 12.12
CA LEU A 59 0.16 -4.81 13.06
C LEU A 59 0.92 -3.91 14.02
N ILE A 60 1.55 -2.84 13.51
CA ILE A 60 2.25 -1.83 14.31
C ILE A 60 1.28 -1.18 15.29
N ASN A 61 0.11 -0.71 14.82
CA ASN A 61 -0.84 -0.02 15.69
C ASN A 61 -1.50 -0.96 16.70
N ARG A 62 -1.66 -2.25 16.38
CA ARG A 62 -2.20 -3.25 17.30
C ARG A 62 -1.18 -3.72 18.34
N TYR A 63 0.10 -3.79 17.97
CA TYR A 63 1.17 -4.23 18.87
C TYR A 63 1.92 -3.07 19.54
N LYS A 64 1.57 -1.82 19.23
CA LYS A 64 2.13 -0.65 19.91
C LYS A 64 1.73 -0.75 21.39
N PRO A 65 2.67 -1.01 22.32
CA PRO A 65 2.33 -1.04 23.72
C PRO A 65 2.04 0.40 24.17
N ASP A 66 0.99 0.59 24.97
CA ASP A 66 0.61 1.88 25.60
C ASP A 66 1.65 2.39 26.64
N HIS A 67 2.91 1.95 26.57
CA HIS A 67 3.95 2.29 27.52
C HIS A 67 5.11 3.09 26.88
N TRP A 68 4.82 4.29 26.40
CA TRP A 68 5.73 5.43 26.54
C TRP A 68 4.97 6.74 26.42
#